data_AF-A0A969WSU9-F1
#
_entry.id   AF-A0A969WSU9-F1
#
_cell.length_a   1.000
_cell.length_b   1.000
_cell.length_c   1.000
_cell.angle_alpha   90.00
_cell.angle_beta   90.00
_cell.angle_gamma   90.00
#
_symmetry.space_group_name_H-M   'P 1'
#
loop_
_entity.id
_entity.type
_entity.pdbx_description
1 polymer ?
#
loop_
_entity_poly.entity_id
_entity_poly.type
_entity_poly.pdbx_seq_one_letter_code
_entity_poly.pdbx_strand_id
1 'polypeptide(L)'
;MMLMAVGILGAVGAGGATILYFIGQKFKVYEDPRIEPVQDALPGVNCGACGFPGCNSFAIACVEAEELEGLNCPVGGAETMAKVA
;
A
#
# COMPACT_ATOMS: atom_id res chain seq x y z
N MET A 1 17.80 39.90 -1.38
CA MET A 1 18.05 38.63 -0.66
C MET A 1 16.78 37.80 -0.52
N MET A 2 15.74 38.33 0.14
CA MET A 2 14.49 37.59 0.44
C MET A 2 13.73 37.09 -0.81
N LEU A 3 13.50 37.95 -1.80
CA LEU A 3 12.77 37.58 -3.02
C LEU A 3 13.49 36.52 -3.87
N MET A 4 14.82 36.56 -3.92
CA MET A 4 15.62 35.54 -4.61
C MET A 4 15.52 34.19 -3.90
N ALA A 5 15.57 34.17 -2.56
CA ALA A 5 15.42 32.93 -1.79
C ALA A 5 14.03 32.29 -2.01
N VAL A 6 12.96 33.11 -1.99
CA VAL A 6 11.60 32.63 -2.29
C VAL A 6 11.49 32.10 -3.71
N GLY A 7 12.06 32.80 -4.70
CA GLY A 7 12.07 32.37 -6.09
C GLY A 7 12.78 31.03 -6.29
N ILE A 8 13.93 30.83 -5.66
CA ILE A 8 14.71 29.58 -5.75
C ILE A 8 13.95 28.43 -5.09
N LEU A 9 13.43 28.61 -3.87
CA LEU A 9 12.67 27.57 -3.17
C LEU A 9 11.40 27.18 -3.94
N GLY A 10 10.69 28.17 -4.49
CA GLY A 10 9.52 27.94 -5.33
C GLY A 10 9.84 27.16 -6.60
N ALA A 11 10.94 27.51 -7.29
CA ALA A 11 11.37 26.83 -8.50
C ALA A 11 11.78 25.37 -8.24
N VAL A 12 12.51 25.12 -7.14
CA VAL A 12 12.91 23.76 -6.75
C VAL A 12 11.68 22.92 -6.38
N GLY A 13 10.75 23.49 -5.59
CA GLY A 13 9.51 22.81 -5.22
C GLY A 13 8.63 22.48 -6.43
N ALA A 14 8.42 23.44 -7.33
CA ALA A 14 7.64 23.23 -8.55
C ALA A 14 8.31 22.22 -9.49
N GLY A 15 9.63 22.31 -9.66
CA GLY A 15 10.41 21.35 -10.45
C GLY A 15 10.31 19.94 -9.89
N GLY A 16 10.53 19.78 -8.58
CA GLY A 16 10.39 18.49 -7.89
C GLY A 16 9.00 17.90 -8.01
N ALA A 17 7.96 18.70 -7.75
CA ALA A 17 6.57 18.25 -7.86
C ALA A 17 6.21 17.77 -9.28
N THR A 18 6.65 18.51 -10.30
CA THR A 18 6.42 18.16 -11.70
C THR A 18 7.10 16.84 -12.05
N ILE A 19 8.37 16.67 -11.68
CA ILE A 19 9.13 15.44 -11.93
C ILE A 19 8.47 14.24 -11.24
N LEU A 20 8.13 14.37 -9.95
CA LEU A 20 7.49 13.30 -9.18
C LEU A 20 6.12 12.92 -9.76
N TYR A 21 5.33 13.89 -10.21
CA TYR A 21 4.04 13.64 -10.85
C TYR A 21 4.19 12.80 -12.13
N PHE A 22 5.10 13.19 -13.03
CA PHE A 22 5.32 12.46 -14.27
C PHE A 22 5.85 11.03 -14.02
N ILE A 23 6.79 10.87 -13.10
CA ILE A 23 7.32 9.56 -12.73
C ILE A 23 6.20 8.71 -12.08
N GLY A 24 5.43 9.26 -11.15
CA GLY A 24 4.34 8.56 -10.49
C GLY A 24 3.29 8.04 -11.47
N GLN A 25 2.95 8.83 -12.50
CA GLN A 25 2.03 8.38 -13.56
C GLN A 25 2.68 7.36 -14.49
N LYS A 26 3.95 7.55 -14.85
CA LYS A 26 4.64 6.66 -15.78
C LYS A 26 4.92 5.27 -15.20
N PHE A 27 5.15 5.18 -13.90
CA PHE A 27 5.44 3.95 -13.17
C PHE A 27 4.26 3.49 -12.30
N LYS A 28 3.04 3.97 -12.57
CA LYS A 28 1.85 3.47 -11.89
C LYS A 28 1.66 1.99 -12.22
N VAL A 29 1.84 1.14 -11.21
CA VAL A 29 1.56 -0.29 -11.29
C VAL A 29 0.05 -0.49 -11.18
N TYR A 30 -0.50 -1.36 -12.01
CA TYR A 30 -1.88 -1.80 -11.87
C TYR A 30 -1.96 -2.82 -10.73
N GLU A 31 -2.72 -2.51 -9.69
CA GLU A 31 -3.05 -3.44 -8.60
C GLU A 31 -4.48 -3.95 -8.79
N ASP A 32 -4.71 -5.22 -8.48
CA ASP A 32 -6.05 -5.80 -8.47
C ASP A 32 -6.93 -5.02 -7.47
N PRO A 33 -8.10 -4.49 -7.87
CA PRO A 33 -8.95 -3.67 -7.03
C PRO A 33 -9.49 -4.39 -5.79
N ARG A 34 -9.34 -5.72 -5.70
CA ARG A 34 -9.73 -6.53 -4.54
C ARG A 34 -8.69 -6.51 -3.42
N ILE A 35 -7.43 -6.15 -3.72
CA ILE A 35 -6.34 -6.15 -2.72
C ILE A 35 -6.58 -5.08 -1.66
N GLU A 36 -6.96 -3.87 -2.07
CA GLU A 36 -7.13 -2.73 -1.16
C GLU A 36 -8.22 -2.99 -0.09
N PRO A 37 -9.44 -3.46 -0.43
CA PRO A 37 -10.43 -3.83 0.58
C PRO A 37 -10.00 -4.95 1.53
N VAL A 38 -9.28 -5.95 1.01
CA VAL A 38 -8.76 -7.04 1.84
C VAL A 38 -7.69 -6.52 2.79
N GLN A 39 -6.79 -5.66 2.31
CA GLN A 39 -5.77 -5.04 3.15
C GLN A 39 -6.37 -4.14 4.23
N ASP A 40 -7.42 -3.38 3.91
CA ASP A 40 -8.13 -2.52 4.86
C ASP A 40 -8.86 -3.31 5.96
N ALA A 41 -9.27 -4.55 5.66
CA ALA A 41 -9.82 -5.46 6.66
C ALA A 41 -8.75 -6.00 7.63
N LEU A 42 -7.47 -5.99 7.25
CA LEU A 42 -6.37 -6.46 8.09
C LEU A 42 -5.96 -5.41 9.14
N PRO A 43 -5.29 -5.82 10.24
CA PRO A 43 -4.90 -4.89 11.30
C PRO A 43 -3.81 -3.87 10.91
N GLY A 44 -3.22 -3.97 9.71
CA GLY A 44 -2.19 -3.03 9.24
C GLY A 44 -0.84 -3.06 9.98
N VAL A 45 -0.66 -3.99 10.93
CA VAL A 45 0.51 -4.03 11.84
C VAL A 45 1.81 -4.51 11.18
N ASN A 46 1.75 -5.18 10.03
CA ASN A 46 2.92 -5.71 9.31
C ASN A 46 3.89 -6.55 10.18
N CYS A 47 3.33 -7.38 11.07
CA CYS A 47 4.09 -8.14 12.07
C CYS A 47 4.74 -9.45 11.56
N GLY A 48 4.34 -9.92 10.38
CA GLY A 48 4.87 -11.16 9.79
C GLY A 48 4.39 -12.47 10.42
N ALA A 49 3.48 -12.44 11.40
CA ALA A 49 3.02 -13.65 12.09
C ALA A 49 2.30 -14.66 11.18
N CYS A 50 1.73 -14.22 10.05
CA CYS A 50 1.11 -15.08 9.04
C CYS A 50 2.12 -15.66 8.02
N GLY A 51 3.43 -15.37 8.15
CA GLY A 51 4.47 -15.84 7.23
C GLY A 51 4.71 -14.93 6.02
N PHE A 52 3.98 -13.81 5.89
CA PHE A 52 4.15 -12.83 4.82
C PHE A 52 4.88 -11.56 5.31
N PRO A 53 5.69 -10.89 4.47
CA PRO A 53 6.46 -9.70 4.87
C PRO A 53 5.62 -8.52 5.37
N GLY A 54 4.34 -8.46 5.00
CA GLY A 54 3.42 -7.39 5.41
C GLY A 54 1.97 -7.74 5.10
N CYS A 55 1.05 -6.91 5.62
CA CYS A 55 -0.38 -7.04 5.43
C CYS A 55 -0.78 -6.95 3.95
N ASN A 56 -0.16 -6.07 3.16
CA ASN A 56 -0.39 -6.00 1.71
C ASN A 56 -0.01 -7.32 1.03
N SER A 57 1.17 -7.87 1.34
CA SER A 57 1.62 -9.15 0.76
C SER A 57 0.70 -10.32 1.13
N PHE A 58 0.15 -10.32 2.34
CA PHE A 58 -0.87 -11.29 2.74
C PHE A 58 -2.20 -11.06 2.01
N ALA A 59 -2.63 -9.81 1.84
CA ALA A 59 -3.84 -9.47 1.09
C ALA A 59 -3.75 -9.91 -0.37
N ILE A 60 -2.61 -9.68 -1.02
CA ILE A 60 -2.31 -10.18 -2.37
C ILE A 60 -2.46 -11.70 -2.40
N ALA A 61 -1.83 -12.42 -1.47
CA ALA A 61 -1.93 -13.88 -1.42
C ALA A 61 -3.35 -14.38 -1.19
N CYS A 62 -4.17 -13.68 -0.39
CA CYS A 62 -5.58 -14.00 -0.21
C CYS A 62 -6.41 -13.78 -1.48
N VAL A 63 -6.12 -12.71 -2.23
CA VAL A 63 -6.83 -12.39 -3.48
C VAL A 63 -6.43 -13.33 -4.63
N GLU A 64 -5.17 -13.79 -4.64
CA GLU A 64 -4.64 -14.72 -5.64
C GLU A 64 -4.99 -16.18 -5.37
N ALA A 65 -5.31 -16.54 -4.12
CA ALA A 65 -5.65 -17.91 -3.77
C ALA A 65 -7.06 -18.30 -4.24
N GLU A 66 -7.21 -19.53 -4.74
CA GLU A 66 -8.53 -20.10 -5.06
C GLU A 66 -9.33 -20.43 -3.79
N GLU A 67 -8.62 -20.83 -2.72
CA GLU A 67 -9.18 -21.12 -1.40
C GLU A 67 -8.31 -20.50 -0.31
N LEU A 68 -8.94 -19.99 0.75
CA LEU A 68 -8.26 -19.36 1.90
C LEU A 68 -7.73 -20.38 2.93
N GLU A 69 -7.74 -21.67 2.60
CA GLU A 69 -7.29 -22.70 3.53
C GLU A 69 -5.78 -22.57 3.79
N GLY A 70 -5.39 -22.51 5.06
CA GLY A 70 -4.00 -22.24 5.47
C GLY A 70 -3.59 -20.76 5.42
N LEU A 71 -4.42 -19.85 4.91
CA LEU A 71 -4.21 -18.40 4.97
C LEU A 71 -4.99 -17.81 6.14
N ASN A 72 -4.29 -17.43 7.20
CA ASN A 72 -4.90 -16.80 8.37
C ASN A 72 -3.98 -15.71 8.92
N CYS A 73 -4.57 -14.59 9.33
CA CYS A 73 -3.87 -13.56 10.11
C CYS A 73 -4.03 -13.85 11.62
N PRO A 74 -3.00 -14.37 12.32
CA PRO A 74 -3.15 -14.76 13.73
C PRO A 74 -3.44 -13.58 14.65
N VAL A 75 -2.95 -12.39 14.29
CA VAL A 75 -3.11 -11.16 15.07
C VAL A 75 -4.50 -10.55 14.90
N GLY A 76 -5.09 -10.64 13.70
CA GLY A 76 -6.46 -10.22 13.45
C GLY A 76 -7.50 -11.27 13.88
N GLY A 77 -7.09 -12.54 13.94
CA GLY A 77 -7.94 -13.65 14.34
C GLY A 77 -9.11 -13.88 13.38
N ALA A 78 -10.09 -14.65 13.85
CA ALA A 78 -11.25 -15.05 13.04
C ALA A 78 -12.14 -13.86 12.62
N GLU A 79 -12.22 -12.80 13.42
CA GLU A 79 -13.04 -11.62 13.10
C GLU A 79 -12.50 -10.89 11.86
N THR A 80 -11.19 -10.69 11.78
CA THR A 80 -10.54 -10.13 10.58
C THR A 80 -10.73 -11.07 9.39
N MET A 81 -10.50 -12.37 9.55
CA MET A 81 -10.60 -13.31 8.42
C MET A 81 -12.02 -13.47 7.89
N ALA A 82 -13.05 -13.26 8.72
CA ALA A 82 -14.44 -13.22 8.28
C ALA A 82 -14.77 -11.99 7.39
N LYS A 83 -13.99 -10.92 7.47
CA LYS A 83 -14.11 -9.73 6.60
C LYS A 83 -13.30 -9.88 5.30
N VAL A 84 -12.35 -10.81 5.27
CA VAL A 84 -11.50 -11.12 4.11
C VAL A 84 -12.14 -12.18 3.20
N ALA A 85 -12.96 -13.07 3.78
CA ALA A 85 -13.66 -14.16 3.09
C ALA A 85 -14.87 -13.71 2.26
#